data_AF-A0A6P3Q242-F1
#
_entry.id   AF-A0A6P3Q242-F1
#
_cell.length_a   1.000
_cell.length_b   1.000
_cell.length_c   1.000
_cell.angle_alpha   90.00
_cell.angle_beta   90.00
_cell.angle_gamma   90.00
#
_symmetry.space_group_name_H-M   'P 1'
#
loop_
_entity.id
_entity.type
_entity.pdbx_description
1 polymer ?
#
loop_
_entity_poly.entity_id
_entity_poly.type
_entity_poly.pdbx_seq_one_letter_code
_entity_poly.pdbx_strand_id
1 'polypeptide(L)'
;MATVTELKAVLKDTLEKRGVLGHLKARIRAEVFNALDDESESRPSLSHENLLINELIREYLEFNKYKYTASVLIADGHPRKEERRSADVEDLHIAQAVKR
;
A
#
# COMPACT_ATOMS: atom_id res chain seq x y z
N MET A 1 -3.86 -48.48 -10.62
CA MET A 1 -3.38 -47.41 -11.51
C MET A 1 -3.83 -46.09 -10.90
N ALA A 2 -2.94 -45.12 -10.72
CA ALA A 2 -3.33 -43.81 -10.20
C ALA A 2 -4.28 -43.14 -11.20
N THR A 3 -5.40 -42.61 -10.73
CA THR A 3 -6.35 -41.92 -11.60
C THR A 3 -5.83 -40.51 -11.94
N VAL A 4 -6.25 -39.95 -13.08
CA VAL A 4 -5.88 -38.58 -13.47
C VAL A 4 -6.26 -37.55 -12.40
N THR A 5 -7.34 -37.82 -11.66
CA THR A 5 -7.82 -36.97 -10.56
C THR A 5 -6.88 -37.00 -9.36
N GLU A 6 -6.40 -38.18 -8.95
CA GLU A 6 -5.40 -38.32 -7.89
C GLU A 6 -4.09 -37.63 -8.26
N LEU A 7 -3.66 -37.78 -9.51
CA LEU A 7 -2.45 -37.13 -10.00
C LEU A 7 -2.55 -35.59 -9.94
N LYS A 8 -3.71 -35.03 -10.34
CA LYS A 8 -3.99 -33.59 -10.24
C LYS A 8 -4.01 -33.12 -8.78
N ALA A 9 -4.60 -33.89 -7.87
CA ALA A 9 -4.67 -33.55 -6.45
C ALA A 9 -3.27 -33.50 -5.83
N VAL A 10 -2.45 -34.52 -6.08
CA VAL A 10 -1.06 -34.58 -5.61
C VAL A 10 -0.22 -33.44 -6.16
N LEU A 11 -0.37 -33.12 -7.46
CA LEU A 11 0.33 -32.00 -8.08
C LEU A 11 -0.06 -30.66 -7.44
N LYS A 12 -1.36 -30.42 -7.22
CA LYS A 12 -1.86 -29.20 -6.57
C LYS A 12 -1.29 -29.06 -5.16
N ASP A 13 -1.38 -30.12 -4.36
CA ASP A 13 -0.89 -30.13 -2.97
C ASP A 13 0.63 -29.88 -2.91
N THR A 14 1.38 -30.45 -3.85
CA THR A 14 2.83 -30.21 -3.99
C THR A 14 3.12 -28.74 -4.32
N LEU A 15 2.37 -28.13 -5.23
CA LEU A 15 2.54 -26.71 -5.61
C LEU A 15 2.11 -25.75 -4.50
N GLU A 16 1.12 -26.13 -3.68
CA GLU A 16 0.71 -25.37 -2.49
C GLU A 16 1.79 -25.46 -1.40
N LYS A 17 2.30 -26.65 -1.08
CA LYS A 17 3.38 -26.85 -0.09
C LYS A 17 4.68 -26.14 -0.47
N ARG A 18 5.01 -26.09 -1.76
CA ARG A 18 6.16 -25.33 -2.27
C ARG A 18 5.92 -23.82 -2.31
N GLY A 19 4.72 -23.33 -2.00
CA GLY A 19 4.35 -21.91 -2.05
C GLY A 19 4.15 -21.34 -3.46
N VAL A 20 4.46 -22.10 -4.52
CA VAL A 20 4.38 -21.67 -5.93
C VAL A 20 2.95 -21.31 -6.31
N LEU A 21 1.96 -22.12 -5.90
CA LEU A 21 0.57 -21.84 -6.22
C LEU A 21 0.06 -20.59 -5.47
N GLY A 22 0.55 -20.37 -4.24
CA GLY A 22 0.26 -19.16 -3.47
C GLY A 22 0.81 -17.90 -4.15
N HIS A 23 2.07 -17.94 -4.57
CA HIS A 23 2.71 -16.84 -5.30
C HIS A 23 2.00 -16.54 -6.62
N LEU A 24 1.61 -17.56 -7.39
CA LEU A 24 0.89 -17.37 -8.64
C LEU A 24 -0.48 -16.72 -8.41
N LYS A 25 -1.25 -17.18 -7.41
CA LYS A 25 -2.53 -16.56 -7.02
C LYS A 25 -2.35 -15.11 -6.61
N ALA A 26 -1.31 -14.81 -5.82
CA ALA A 26 -1.01 -13.44 -5.39
C ALA A 26 -0.69 -12.53 -6.58
N ARG A 27 0.14 -13.00 -7.52
CA ARG A 27 0.51 -12.24 -8.71
C ARG A 27 -0.69 -11.97 -9.63
N ILE A 28 -1.58 -12.95 -9.80
CA ILE A 28 -2.83 -12.74 -10.54
C ILE A 28 -3.70 -11.68 -9.87
N ARG A 29 -3.85 -11.73 -8.54
CA ARG A 29 -4.62 -10.72 -7.80
C ARG A 29 -4.03 -9.33 -7.95
N ALA A 30 -2.71 -9.19 -7.86
CA ALA A 30 -2.03 -7.91 -8.08
C ALA A 30 -2.28 -7.36 -9.48
N GLU A 31 -2.18 -8.19 -10.51
CA GLU A 31 -2.43 -7.78 -11.90
C GLU A 31 -3.89 -7.36 -12.11
N VAL A 32 -4.84 -8.12 -11.56
CA VAL A 32 -6.27 -7.77 -11.62
C VAL A 32 -6.54 -6.45 -10.90
N PHE A 33 -5.92 -6.25 -9.73
CA PHE A 33 -6.07 -5.00 -8.99
C PHE A 33 -5.53 -3.82 -9.80
N ASN A 34 -4.31 -3.93 -10.35
CA ASN A 34 -3.72 -2.90 -11.20
C ASN A 34 -4.55 -2.59 -12.46
N ALA A 35 -5.17 -3.61 -13.06
CA ALA A 35 -6.01 -3.43 -14.24
C ALA A 35 -7.36 -2.77 -13.93
N LEU A 36 -7.82 -2.85 -12.68
CA LEU A 36 -9.03 -2.19 -12.18
C LEU A 36 -8.75 -0.86 -11.49
N ASP A 37 -7.49 -0.58 -11.12
CA ASP A 37 -7.10 0.64 -10.42
C ASP A 37 -7.26 1.83 -11.37
N ASP A 38 -8.25 2.68 -11.09
CA ASP A 38 -8.46 3.90 -11.85
C ASP A 38 -7.52 4.97 -11.30
N GLU A 39 -6.35 5.13 -11.94
CA GLU A 39 -5.36 6.15 -11.54
C GLU A 39 -5.89 7.60 -11.62
N SER A 40 -7.10 7.82 -12.19
CA SER A 40 -7.74 9.13 -12.18
C SER A 40 -8.40 9.49 -10.84
N GLU A 41 -8.65 8.52 -9.96
CA GLU A 41 -9.14 8.79 -8.61
C GLU A 41 -8.00 9.30 -7.72
N SER A 42 -8.02 10.59 -7.40
CA SER A 42 -7.07 11.16 -6.45
C SER A 42 -7.26 10.51 -5.08
N ARG A 43 -6.21 9.87 -4.54
CA ARG A 43 -6.23 9.36 -3.16
C ARG A 43 -6.72 10.47 -2.21
N PRO A 44 -7.61 10.16 -1.26
CA PRO A 44 -8.05 11.15 -0.28
C PRO A 44 -6.86 11.81 0.42
N SER A 45 -6.94 13.12 0.66
CA SER A 45 -5.93 13.82 1.44
C SER A 45 -5.80 13.17 2.82
N LEU A 46 -4.58 12.79 3.21
CA LEU A 46 -4.33 12.17 4.51
C LEU A 46 -4.64 13.16 5.63
N SER A 47 -5.67 12.87 6.43
CA SER A 47 -5.96 13.62 7.66
C SER A 47 -4.92 13.30 8.74
N HIS A 48 -4.82 14.17 9.75
CA HIS A 48 -3.96 13.91 10.92
C HIS A 48 -4.32 12.61 11.64
N GLU A 49 -5.61 12.30 11.74
CA GLU A 49 -6.10 11.05 12.34
C GLU A 49 -5.66 9.83 11.53
N ASN A 50 -5.70 9.90 10.20
CA ASN A 50 -5.23 8.82 9.34
C ASN A 50 -3.71 8.61 9.44
N LEU A 51 -2.93 9.68 9.61
CA LEU A 51 -1.49 9.56 9.89
C LEU A 51 -1.24 8.83 11.22
N LEU A 52 -1.99 9.17 12.27
CA LEU A 52 -1.89 8.49 13.57
C LEU A 52 -2.26 7.00 13.45
N ILE A 53 -3.35 6.68 12.75
CA ILE A 53 -3.77 5.29 12.52
C ILE A 53 -2.69 4.51 11.78
N ASN A 54 -2.10 5.10 10.73
CA ASN A 54 -1.03 4.46 9.96
C ASN A 54 0.20 4.15 10.84
N GLU A 55 0.58 5.06 11.74
CA GLU A 55 1.69 4.84 12.66
C GLU A 55 1.37 3.78 13.72
N LEU A 56 0.14 3.74 14.26
CA LEU A 56 -0.29 2.69 15.19
C LEU A 56 -0.26 1.30 14.53
N ILE A 57 -0.68 1.20 13.26
CA ILE A 57 -0.60 -0.04 12.48
C ILE A 57 0.86 -0.45 12.29
N ARG A 58 1.74 0.50 11.93
CA ARG A 58 3.18 0.23 11.77
C ARG A 58 3.79 -0.28 13.08
N GLU A 59 3.54 0.40 14.19
CA GLU A 59 4.05 0.03 15.51
C GLU A 59 3.55 -1.36 15.93
N TYR A 60 2.28 -1.67 15.69
CA TYR A 60 1.73 -3.00 15.94
C TYR A 60 2.46 -4.10 15.16
N LEU A 61 2.71 -3.88 13.87
CA LEU A 61 3.42 -4.86 13.03
C LEU A 61 4.87 -5.05 13.50
N GLU A 62 5.55 -3.98 13.91
CA GLU A 62 6.91 -4.03 14.44
C GLU A 62 6.99 -4.73 15.81
N PHE A 63 6.05 -4.42 16.70
CA PHE A 63 5.94 -5.04 18.02
C PHE A 63 5.80 -6.56 17.88
N ASN A 64 4.91 -7.02 16.99
CA ASN A 64 4.64 -8.44 16.75
C ASN A 64 5.62 -9.13 15.76
N LYS A 65 6.69 -8.44 15.35
CA LYS A 65 7.76 -8.97 14.48
C LYS A 65 7.30 -9.37 13.06
N TYR A 66 6.24 -8.75 12.54
CA TYR A 66 5.77 -8.94 11.17
C TYR A 66 6.55 -8.07 10.16
N LYS A 67 7.88 -8.27 10.13
CA LYS A 67 8.83 -7.42 9.39
C LYS A 67 8.51 -7.31 7.89
N TYR A 68 8.11 -8.41 7.25
CA TYR A 68 7.79 -8.42 5.82
C TYR A 68 6.51 -7.62 5.52
N THR A 69 5.48 -7.75 6.35
CA THR A 69 4.24 -6.99 6.20
C THR A 69 4.48 -5.49 6.42
N ALA A 70 5.26 -5.13 7.45
CA ALA A 70 5.63 -3.73 7.72
C ALA A 70 6.38 -3.11 6.53
N SER A 71 7.29 -3.86 5.88
CA SER A 71 8.04 -3.35 4.72
C SER A 71 7.17 -3.02 3.50
N VAL A 72 6.09 -3.78 3.28
CA VAL A 72 5.16 -3.54 2.17
C VAL A 72 4.28 -2.32 2.46
N LEU A 73 3.79 -2.18 3.69
CA LEU A 73 2.97 -1.04 4.10
C LEU A 73 3.69 0.31 3.91
N ILE A 74 4.99 0.37 4.23
CA ILE A 74 5.80 1.59 4.09
C ILE A 74 5.97 1.99 2.60
N ALA A 75 6.03 1.00 1.70
CA ALA A 75 6.20 1.23 0.27
C ALA A 75 4.94 1.84 -0.38
N ASP A 76 3.75 1.52 0.14
CA ASP A 76 2.46 2.02 -0.39
C ASP A 76 1.96 3.32 0.28
N GLY A 77 2.48 3.64 1.48
CA GLY A 77 1.94 4.68 2.36
C GLY A 77 2.51 6.08 2.20
N HIS A 78 3.54 6.29 1.37
CA HIS A 78 4.01 7.64 1.07
C HIS A 78 3.30 8.18 -0.17
N PRO A 79 2.66 9.37 -0.13
CA PRO A 79 2.44 10.11 -1.36
C PRO A 79 3.81 10.24 -2.02
N ARG A 80 3.95 9.70 -3.24
CA ARG A 80 5.12 9.94 -4.09
C ARG A 80 5.37 11.43 -4.02
N LYS A 81 6.48 11.82 -3.37
CA LYS A 81 6.98 13.19 -3.19
C LYS A 81 5.92 14.22 -3.57
N GLU A 82 5.21 14.74 -2.56
CA GLU A 82 4.58 16.05 -2.72
C GLU A 82 5.60 16.92 -3.42
N GLU A 83 5.27 17.21 -4.68
CA GLU A 83 5.93 18.20 -5.49
C GLU A 83 6.01 19.41 -4.58
N ARG A 84 7.24 19.79 -4.24
CA ARG A 84 7.49 20.99 -3.44
C ARG A 84 6.80 22.10 -4.19
N ARG A 85 5.56 22.42 -3.82
CA ARG A 85 4.98 23.72 -4.08
C ARG A 85 5.89 24.62 -3.28
N SER A 86 6.88 25.18 -3.97
CA SER A 86 7.38 26.51 -3.71
C SER A 86 6.13 27.38 -3.61
N ALA A 87 5.53 27.41 -2.43
CA ALA A 87 4.56 28.41 -2.07
C ALA A 87 5.37 29.70 -2.09
N ASP A 88 5.23 30.40 -3.21
CA ASP A 88 5.80 31.71 -3.45
C ASP A 88 5.53 32.58 -2.23
N VAL A 89 6.61 33.10 -1.66
CA VAL A 89 6.61 33.93 -0.45
C VAL A 89 6.05 35.33 -0.76
N GLU A 90 5.40 35.54 -1.91
CA GLU A 90 4.94 36.86 -2.38
C GLU A 90 3.53 37.27 -1.92
N ASP A 91 2.72 36.34 -1.42
CA ASP A 91 1.32 36.64 -1.05
C ASP A 91 1.11 37.06 0.42
N LEU A 92 2.17 37.29 1.20
CA LEU A 92 2.05 37.85 2.54
C LEU A 92 1.97 39.39 2.50
N HIS A 93 0.97 39.95 1.80
CA HIS A 93 0.76 41.40 1.68
C HIS A 93 -0.44 41.98 2.42
N ILE A 94 -1.01 41.30 3.42
CA ILE A 94 -2.16 41.88 4.16
C ILE A 94 -1.94 41.78 5.67
N ALA A 95 -1.24 42.78 6.23
CA ALA A 95 -1.52 43.37 7.56
C ALA A 95 -0.54 44.51 7.92
N GLN A 96 -0.49 45.59 7.12
CA GLN A 96 0.00 46.89 7.61
C GLN A 96 -0.95 48.00 7.19
N ALA A 97 -2.15 48.02 7.77
CA ALA A 97 -3.05 49.16 7.62
C ALA A 97 -4.01 49.32 8.81
N VAL A 98 -3.55 49.19 10.05
CA VAL A 98 -4.20 49.83 11.21
C VAL A 98 -3.15 50.12 12.28
N LYS A 99 -2.62 51.36 12.31
CA LYS A 99 -2.26 52.12 13.52
C LYS A 99 -1.51 53.41 13.15
N ARG A 100 -2.28 54.51 13.05
CA ARG A 100 -2.18 55.74 13.85
C ARG A 100 -2.84 56.90 13.10
#